data_AF-A0A1A8L7A3-F1
#
_entry.id   AF-A0A1A8L7A3-F1
#
_cell.length_a   1.000
_cell.length_b   1.000
_cell.length_c   1.000
_cell.angle_alpha   90.00
_cell.angle_beta   90.00
_cell.angle_gamma   90.00
#
_symmetry.space_group_name_H-M   'P 1'
#
loop_
_entity.id
_entity.type
_entity.pdbx_description
1 polymer ?
#
loop_
_entity_poly.entity_id
_entity_poly.type
_entity_poly.pdbx_seq_one_letter_code
_entity_poly.pdbx_strand_id
1 'polypeptide(L)'
;MTDNQETVEAEDVTPSGRSSTMPLRPPCERLTGPKTSVCSRSYFVVVMVFFHVYIVNVIALLFYVHYSSSSGQEDASRSLDAPSGVHHQLRPESRRPPPSKLEFMRDVSLTRMEGVRVGHVQKVSLVPGKVHEMRTLSLKPLLFEIPGFLSDDECRVVTQLAQLKGLMESQLMVQEGQEELAKELNLSPEEIFNLLDINQDGQLQLQEILTHSRVRDGIWLTPENLREIYAGLKADKDDNGLLSLEEFRLLSNDAFQRFLLQRGVKRSQLVRNSRHTWLYQGKGAHRVLQEIKERVTRLTRVPHTLVDLSEPLQVVRYEEGGHYHAHHDSGPVYPETACSHTRLAANTSTPFETSCRYITVLFYLNSVDGGGETAFPVADNRTYDEVVRTYVQRVLPKYCEHSVHVFPTSVLNHVFVSESM
;
A
#
# COMPACT_ATOMS: atom_id res chain seq x y z
N MET A 1 -44.33 2.08 69.54
CA MET A 1 -44.29 3.45 70.08
C MET A 1 -43.32 4.23 69.22
N THR A 2 -43.91 5.07 68.35
CA THR A 2 -43.37 6.25 67.64
C THR A 2 -42.10 6.05 66.79
N ASP A 3 -42.21 5.92 65.46
CA ASP A 3 -42.43 6.99 64.44
C ASP A 3 -41.13 7.78 64.16
N ASN A 4 -40.66 8.04 62.94
CA ASN A 4 -41.38 8.31 61.70
C ASN A 4 -40.55 8.02 60.43
N GLN A 5 -41.31 7.78 59.36
CA GLN A 5 -40.93 7.61 57.96
C GLN A 5 -41.23 8.90 57.16
N GLU A 6 -40.88 8.87 55.86
CA GLU A 6 -41.33 9.71 54.71
C GLU A 6 -40.30 10.72 54.17
N THR A 7 -39.79 10.66 52.92
CA THR A 7 -40.31 10.57 51.53
C THR A 7 -40.78 11.88 50.88
N VAL A 8 -40.24 12.12 49.66
CA VAL A 8 -40.92 12.53 48.40
C VAL A 8 -40.81 14.00 47.89
N GLU A 9 -40.26 14.09 46.65
CA GLU A 9 -40.57 14.93 45.45
C GLU A 9 -40.48 16.47 45.53
N ALA A 10 -40.38 17.27 44.44
CA ALA A 10 -39.89 17.22 43.04
C ALA A 10 -40.16 18.64 42.45
N GLU A 11 -39.52 18.98 41.31
CA GLU A 11 -39.86 20.08 40.37
C GLU A 11 -39.64 21.55 40.86
N ASP A 12 -39.28 22.57 40.07
CA ASP A 12 -38.83 22.83 38.69
C ASP A 12 -38.41 24.35 38.69
N VAL A 13 -37.91 24.87 37.57
CA VAL A 13 -37.81 26.29 37.17
C VAL A 13 -36.41 26.95 37.25
N THR A 14 -35.74 26.98 36.08
CA THR A 14 -34.80 28.03 35.62
C THR A 14 -35.63 29.21 35.04
N PRO A 15 -35.10 30.44 34.72
CA PRO A 15 -33.73 30.77 34.29
C PRO A 15 -33.20 32.19 34.68
N SER A 16 -32.09 32.56 34.04
CA SER A 16 -31.34 33.84 34.05
C SER A 16 -30.25 33.92 35.13
N GLY A 17 -28.99 34.23 34.85
CA GLY A 17 -28.35 34.75 33.66
C GLY A 17 -27.27 35.72 34.13
N ARG A 18 -25.99 35.33 34.04
CA ARG A 18 -24.87 36.28 33.91
C ARG A 18 -23.57 35.57 33.56
N SER A 19 -23.11 35.93 32.37
CA SER A 19 -21.80 35.70 31.76
C SER A 19 -20.65 36.09 32.68
N SER A 20 -19.69 35.19 32.88
CA SER A 20 -18.36 35.49 33.42
C SER A 20 -17.31 35.22 32.33
N THR A 21 -16.98 36.28 31.62
CA THR A 21 -15.95 36.33 30.58
C THR A 21 -14.56 36.27 31.24
N MET A 22 -13.71 35.34 30.79
CA MET A 22 -12.30 35.25 31.22
C MET A 22 -11.46 36.40 30.62
N PRO A 23 -10.46 36.93 31.34
CA PRO A 23 -9.69 38.08 30.89
C PRO A 23 -8.65 37.71 29.81
N LEU A 24 -8.64 38.55 28.77
CA LEU A 24 -7.76 38.54 27.61
C LEU A 24 -6.28 38.70 28.01
N ARG A 25 -5.40 37.85 27.45
CA ARG A 25 -3.94 38.00 27.50
C ARG A 25 -3.50 39.16 26.60
N PRO A 26 -2.52 40.00 27.01
CA PRO A 26 -2.01 41.10 26.19
C PRO A 26 -1.11 40.59 25.04
N PRO A 27 -0.95 41.37 23.95
CA PRO A 27 -0.25 40.94 22.75
C PRO A 27 1.27 40.98 22.95
N CYS A 28 1.96 39.88 22.62
CA CYS A 28 3.42 39.80 22.61
C CYS A 28 3.99 40.62 21.44
N GLU A 29 4.98 41.48 21.75
CA GLU A 29 5.67 42.38 20.83
C GLU A 29 6.39 41.61 19.71
N ARG A 30 6.27 42.12 18.48
CA ARG A 30 7.01 41.63 17.31
C ARG A 30 8.46 42.09 17.41
N LEU A 31 9.39 41.15 17.60
CA LEU A 31 10.81 41.36 17.38
C LEU A 31 11.11 41.53 15.88
N THR A 32 11.49 42.74 15.49
CA THR A 32 12.02 43.09 14.18
C THR A 32 13.47 42.60 14.04
N GLY A 33 13.70 41.54 13.28
CA GLY A 33 15.02 41.10 12.82
C GLY A 33 15.44 41.81 11.51
N PRO A 34 16.75 42.03 11.27
CA PRO A 34 17.24 42.86 10.17
C PRO A 34 17.09 42.18 8.80
N LYS A 35 16.49 42.90 7.85
CA LYS A 35 16.39 42.52 6.43
C LYS A 35 17.79 42.56 5.80
N THR A 36 18.38 41.41 5.49
CA THR A 36 19.53 41.32 4.58
C THR A 36 19.03 41.27 3.13
N SER A 37 18.67 42.43 2.58
CA SER A 37 18.44 42.58 1.15
C SER A 37 19.79 42.64 0.41
N VAL A 38 20.23 41.51 -0.13
CA VAL A 38 21.30 41.50 -1.14
C VAL A 38 20.79 40.77 -2.38
N CYS A 39 19.75 41.33 -3.01
CA CYS A 39 19.41 40.99 -4.39
C CYS A 39 20.24 41.92 -5.29
N SER A 40 21.48 41.51 -5.56
CA SER A 40 22.37 42.26 -6.44
C SER A 40 21.79 42.20 -7.85
N ARG A 41 21.17 43.30 -8.28
CA ARG A 41 20.52 43.49 -9.58
C ARG A 41 21.42 43.14 -10.77
N SER A 42 22.74 43.18 -10.58
CA SER A 42 23.73 42.74 -11.58
C SER A 42 23.82 41.22 -11.74
N TYR A 43 23.64 40.43 -10.68
CA TYR A 43 23.63 38.96 -10.78
C TYR A 43 22.43 38.46 -11.61
N PHE A 44 21.24 39.04 -11.40
CA PHE A 44 20.04 38.68 -12.15
C PHE A 44 20.17 39.00 -13.64
N VAL A 45 20.81 40.12 -13.99
CA VAL A 45 21.07 40.49 -15.40
C VAL A 45 22.02 39.47 -16.06
N VAL A 46 23.07 39.06 -15.36
CA VAL A 46 24.02 38.06 -15.88
C VAL A 46 23.32 36.72 -16.12
N VAL A 47 22.53 36.24 -15.17
CA VAL A 47 21.76 34.98 -15.33
C VAL A 47 20.76 35.07 -16.49
N MET A 48 20.08 36.21 -16.64
CA MET A 48 19.17 36.43 -17.77
C MET A 48 19.90 36.42 -19.11
N VAL A 49 21.09 37.02 -19.22
CA VAL A 49 21.87 36.99 -20.46
C VAL A 49 22.25 35.55 -20.81
N PHE A 50 22.75 34.75 -19.85
CA PHE A 50 23.08 33.34 -20.09
C PHE A 50 21.85 32.51 -20.50
N PHE A 51 20.69 32.78 -19.89
CA PHE A 51 19.44 32.12 -20.24
C PHE A 51 19.00 32.43 -21.67
N HIS A 52 19.10 33.69 -22.11
CA HIS A 52 18.74 34.08 -23.48
C HIS A 52 19.74 33.54 -24.51
N VAL A 53 21.05 33.53 -24.21
CA VAL A 53 22.07 32.92 -25.07
C VAL A 53 21.84 31.41 -25.22
N TYR A 54 21.47 30.72 -24.13
CA TYR A 54 21.13 29.30 -24.17
C TYR A 54 19.92 29.03 -25.07
N ILE A 55 18.84 29.79 -24.92
CA ILE A 55 17.64 29.65 -25.77
C ILE A 55 17.96 29.89 -27.25
N VAL A 56 18.74 30.94 -27.57
CA VAL A 56 19.13 31.23 -28.95
C VAL A 56 19.97 30.10 -29.55
N ASN A 57 20.89 29.51 -28.78
CA ASN A 57 21.68 28.37 -29.23
C ASN A 57 20.82 27.12 -29.48
N VAL A 58 19.82 26.84 -28.62
CA VAL A 58 18.88 25.73 -28.84
C VAL A 58 18.05 25.96 -30.10
N ILE A 59 17.55 27.17 -30.32
CA ILE A 59 16.79 27.53 -31.53
C ILE A 59 17.67 27.39 -32.78
N ALA A 60 18.92 27.87 -32.75
CA ALA A 60 19.86 27.73 -33.86
C ALA A 60 20.16 26.25 -34.17
N LEU A 61 20.29 25.39 -33.16
CA LEU A 61 20.48 23.95 -33.34
C LEU A 61 19.26 23.31 -34.01
N LEU A 62 18.05 23.68 -33.59
CA LEU A 62 16.81 23.19 -34.19
C LEU A 62 16.68 23.63 -35.65
N PHE A 63 17.03 24.88 -35.97
CA PHE A 63 17.08 25.35 -37.36
C PHE A 63 18.15 24.64 -38.18
N TYR A 64 19.33 24.38 -37.61
CA TYR A 64 20.38 23.62 -38.29
C TYR A 64 19.94 22.18 -38.61
N VAL A 65 19.33 21.49 -37.64
CA VAL A 65 18.77 20.14 -37.85
C VAL A 65 17.66 20.18 -38.90
N HIS A 66 16.77 21.17 -38.85
CA HIS A 66 15.72 21.31 -39.85
C HIS A 66 16.29 21.56 -41.26
N TYR A 67 17.25 22.48 -41.39
CA TYR A 67 17.86 22.83 -42.68
C TYR A 67 18.68 21.68 -43.27
N SER A 68 19.49 21.00 -42.44
CA SER A 68 20.25 19.81 -42.86
C SER A 68 19.36 18.62 -43.25
N SER A 69 18.19 18.49 -42.61
CA SER A 69 17.19 17.48 -42.99
C SER A 69 16.43 17.84 -44.26
N SER A 70 16.32 19.14 -44.58
CA SER A 70 15.64 19.66 -45.78
C SER A 70 16.53 19.64 -47.03
N SER A 71 17.86 19.73 -46.87
CA SER A 71 18.82 19.71 -47.98
C SER A 71 19.14 18.29 -48.51
N GLY A 72 18.56 17.25 -47.92
CA GLY A 72 18.81 15.84 -48.30
C GLY A 72 17.82 15.24 -49.30
N GLN A 73 16.85 16.02 -49.82
CA GLN A 73 15.75 15.47 -50.62
C GLN A 73 15.46 16.23 -51.93
N GLU A 74 16.47 16.83 -52.55
CA GLU A 74 16.42 17.28 -53.94
C GLU A 74 17.79 17.03 -54.61
N ASP A 75 18.02 15.84 -55.16
CA ASP A 75 18.70 15.64 -56.45
C ASP A 75 18.80 14.16 -56.87
N ALA A 76 17.95 13.84 -57.87
CA ALA A 76 18.18 13.01 -59.06
C ALA A 76 18.94 11.67 -58.90
N SER A 77 18.29 10.51 -58.99
CA SER A 77 17.81 9.90 -60.25
C SER A 77 18.69 10.18 -61.49
N ARG A 78 19.71 9.36 -61.75
CA ARG A 78 20.15 9.00 -63.11
C ARG A 78 21.20 7.86 -63.14
N SER A 79 20.90 6.85 -63.97
CA SER A 79 21.79 5.99 -64.77
C SER A 79 22.82 5.06 -64.11
N LEU A 80 22.76 3.73 -64.38
CA LEU A 80 23.55 3.03 -65.41
C LEU A 80 23.44 1.48 -65.31
N ASP A 81 22.99 0.88 -66.42
CA ASP A 81 23.39 -0.36 -67.10
C ASP A 81 23.83 -1.67 -66.40
N ALA A 82 23.25 -2.77 -66.94
CA ALA A 82 23.54 -4.20 -66.77
C ALA A 82 24.88 -4.62 -67.46
N PRO A 83 25.31 -5.92 -67.58
CA PRO A 83 24.59 -7.19 -67.36
C PRO A 83 25.39 -8.41 -66.81
N SER A 84 24.66 -9.52 -66.61
CA SER A 84 25.01 -10.94 -66.96
C SER A 84 24.97 -11.95 -65.79
N GLY A 85 24.28 -13.09 -66.00
CA GLY A 85 24.51 -14.33 -65.25
C GLY A 85 23.28 -15.18 -64.95
N VAL A 86 23.03 -16.18 -65.80
CA VAL A 86 21.89 -17.10 -65.88
C VAL A 86 21.90 -18.18 -64.78
N HIS A 87 20.75 -18.53 -64.16
CA HIS A 87 20.10 -19.86 -64.27
C HIS A 87 19.00 -20.18 -63.21
N HIS A 88 17.97 -20.83 -63.75
CA HIS A 88 16.96 -21.73 -63.17
C HIS A 88 15.63 -21.20 -62.61
N GLN A 89 14.59 -21.52 -63.40
CA GLN A 89 13.16 -21.49 -63.12
C GLN A 89 12.79 -22.31 -61.88
N LEU A 90 11.86 -21.79 -61.07
CA LEU A 90 10.79 -22.53 -60.39
C LEU A 90 9.66 -21.55 -59.97
N ARG A 91 8.45 -22.07 -59.99
CA ARG A 91 7.09 -21.47 -59.92
C ARG A 91 6.83 -20.60 -58.65
N PRO A 92 5.90 -19.62 -58.67
CA PRO A 92 5.71 -18.70 -57.54
C PRO A 92 4.74 -19.26 -56.49
N GLU A 93 5.23 -19.47 -55.27
CA GLU A 93 4.37 -19.59 -54.08
C GLU A 93 4.28 -18.25 -53.35
N SER A 94 3.04 -17.89 -53.05
CA SER A 94 2.57 -16.72 -52.30
C SER A 94 3.48 -16.34 -51.12
N ARG A 95 4.21 -15.23 -51.23
CA ARG A 95 4.87 -14.57 -50.10
C ARG A 95 3.81 -14.06 -49.14
N ARG A 96 3.73 -14.70 -47.97
CA ARG A 96 3.05 -14.17 -46.78
C ARG A 96 3.62 -12.78 -46.47
N PRO A 97 2.79 -11.79 -46.09
CA PRO A 97 3.31 -10.52 -45.61
C PRO A 97 4.13 -10.75 -44.33
N PRO A 98 5.21 -9.98 -44.11
CA PRO A 98 6.01 -10.08 -42.89
C PRO A 98 5.11 -9.80 -41.68
N PRO A 99 5.36 -10.43 -40.52
CA PRO A 99 4.60 -10.15 -39.32
C PRO A 99 4.77 -8.66 -39.03
N SER A 100 3.66 -7.92 -39.04
CA SER A 100 3.62 -6.57 -38.52
C SER A 100 4.25 -6.62 -37.13
N LYS A 101 5.27 -5.79 -36.91
CA LYS A 101 5.79 -5.48 -35.57
C LYS A 101 4.57 -5.41 -34.66
N LEU A 102 4.53 -6.24 -33.62
CA LEU A 102 3.60 -6.09 -32.52
C LEU A 102 3.73 -4.63 -32.08
N GLU A 103 2.74 -3.81 -32.42
CA GLU A 103 2.52 -2.54 -31.77
C GLU A 103 2.20 -2.90 -30.33
N PHE A 104 3.25 -3.05 -29.51
CA PHE A 104 3.12 -3.05 -28.07
C PHE A 104 2.27 -1.82 -27.75
N MET A 105 1.06 -2.06 -27.26
CA MET A 105 0.09 -1.02 -26.92
C MET A 105 0.76 0.01 -26.03
N ARG A 106 1.21 1.12 -26.62
CA ARG A 106 2.02 2.12 -25.93
C ARG A 106 1.19 3.13 -25.14
N ASP A 107 -0.14 3.04 -25.17
CA ASP A 107 -1.03 3.96 -24.45
C ASP A 107 -2.22 3.24 -23.82
N VAL A 108 -1.98 2.34 -22.87
CA VAL A 108 -3.04 1.87 -21.96
C VAL A 108 -3.03 2.75 -20.71
N SER A 109 -3.91 3.74 -20.67
CA SER A 109 -4.14 4.53 -19.46
C SER A 109 -4.95 3.71 -18.46
N LEU A 110 -4.50 3.65 -17.21
CA LEU A 110 -5.29 3.08 -16.12
C LEU A 110 -6.32 4.09 -15.65
N THR A 111 -7.57 3.66 -15.52
CA THR A 111 -8.63 4.52 -14.98
C THR A 111 -8.43 4.69 -13.49
N ARG A 112 -8.33 5.95 -13.05
CA ARG A 112 -8.38 6.34 -11.65
C ARG A 112 -9.73 6.97 -11.35
N MET A 113 -10.40 6.53 -10.28
CA MET A 113 -11.68 7.13 -9.88
C MET A 113 -11.45 8.49 -9.22
N GLU A 114 -12.41 9.40 -9.30
CA GLU A 114 -12.30 10.73 -8.69
C GLU A 114 -12.96 10.73 -7.30
N GLY A 115 -12.20 11.08 -6.27
CA GLY A 115 -12.71 11.20 -4.89
C GLY A 115 -13.57 12.44 -4.64
N VAL A 116 -13.39 13.51 -5.43
CA VAL A 116 -14.03 14.83 -5.27
C VAL A 116 -13.77 15.48 -3.89
N ARG A 117 -14.41 14.98 -2.82
CA ARG A 117 -14.21 15.35 -1.41
C ARG A 117 -14.75 14.27 -0.49
N VAL A 118 -14.23 14.20 0.74
CA VAL A 118 -14.79 13.31 1.78
C VAL A 118 -16.28 13.56 1.97
N GLY A 119 -17.06 12.48 2.03
CA GLY A 119 -18.53 12.50 2.13
C GLY A 119 -19.26 12.74 0.81
N HIS A 120 -18.57 12.97 -0.31
CA HIS A 120 -19.22 13.06 -1.62
C HIS A 120 -19.86 11.71 -1.99
N VAL A 121 -21.09 11.75 -2.49
CA VAL A 121 -21.82 10.57 -2.95
C VAL A 121 -22.06 10.68 -4.44
N GLN A 122 -21.62 9.65 -5.17
CA GLN A 122 -21.84 9.51 -6.61
C GLN A 122 -22.68 8.27 -6.92
N LYS A 123 -23.52 8.37 -7.94
CA LYS A 123 -24.39 7.28 -8.38
C LYS A 123 -23.67 6.41 -9.41
N VAL A 124 -23.63 5.11 -9.18
CA VAL A 124 -22.98 4.14 -10.07
C VAL A 124 -23.94 3.01 -10.44
N SER A 125 -24.02 2.68 -11.73
CA SER A 125 -24.87 1.61 -12.25
C SER A 125 -24.05 0.34 -12.46
N LEU A 126 -24.10 -0.55 -11.47
CA LEU A 126 -23.25 -1.75 -11.43
C LEU A 126 -23.99 -3.02 -11.86
N VAL A 127 -25.31 -3.05 -11.72
CA VAL A 127 -26.19 -4.12 -12.20
C VAL A 127 -27.37 -3.50 -12.94
N PRO A 128 -27.95 -4.19 -13.93
CA PRO A 128 -29.11 -3.68 -14.66
C PRO A 128 -30.26 -3.32 -13.69
N GLY A 129 -30.83 -2.13 -13.85
CA GLY A 129 -32.01 -1.71 -13.10
C GLY A 129 -31.79 -1.29 -11.64
N LYS A 130 -30.55 -1.30 -11.13
CA LYS A 130 -30.23 -0.84 -9.76
C LYS A 130 -29.07 0.15 -9.77
N VAL A 131 -29.33 1.34 -9.23
CA VAL A 131 -28.33 2.36 -8.97
C VAL A 131 -27.76 2.15 -7.57
N HIS A 132 -26.44 2.14 -7.46
CA HIS A 132 -25.73 2.10 -6.18
C HIS A 132 -25.19 3.49 -5.87
N GLU A 133 -25.04 3.78 -4.58
CA GLU A 133 -24.40 4.98 -4.08
C GLU A 133 -22.98 4.64 -3.65
N MET A 134 -22.03 5.42 -4.14
CA MET A 134 -20.62 5.31 -3.82
C MET A 134 -20.17 6.56 -3.09
N ARG A 135 -19.71 6.40 -1.86
CA ARG A 135 -19.33 7.49 -0.96
C ARG A 135 -17.82 7.56 -0.81
N THR A 136 -17.24 8.75 -0.97
CA THR A 136 -15.81 8.98 -0.68
C THR A 136 -15.58 9.03 0.83
N LEU A 137 -14.70 8.19 1.34
CA LEU A 137 -14.33 8.15 2.77
C LEU A 137 -13.05 8.91 3.09
N SER A 138 -12.10 8.94 2.16
CA SER A 138 -10.80 9.60 2.32
C SER A 138 -10.21 9.91 0.94
N LEU A 139 -9.33 10.90 0.86
CA LEU A 139 -8.58 11.25 -0.35
C LEU A 139 -7.13 10.74 -0.30
N LYS A 140 -6.58 10.49 0.90
CA LYS A 140 -5.24 9.92 1.11
C LYS A 140 -5.25 8.83 2.20
N PRO A 141 -5.27 7.53 1.87
CA PRO A 141 -5.43 6.98 0.52
C PRO A 141 -6.81 7.32 -0.06
N LEU A 142 -6.96 7.16 -1.37
CA LEU A 142 -8.26 7.36 -2.02
C LEU A 142 -9.17 6.18 -1.70
N LEU A 143 -10.23 6.45 -0.94
CA LEU A 143 -11.10 5.43 -0.36
C LEU A 143 -12.56 5.67 -0.73
N PHE A 144 -13.24 4.62 -1.16
CA PHE A 144 -14.67 4.63 -1.45
C PHE A 144 -15.41 3.54 -0.70
N GLU A 145 -16.68 3.79 -0.40
CA GLU A 145 -17.62 2.84 0.16
C GLU A 145 -18.85 2.70 -0.74
N ILE A 146 -19.28 1.47 -0.98
CA ILE A 146 -20.49 1.16 -1.76
C ILE A 146 -21.35 0.17 -0.98
N PRO A 147 -22.42 0.64 -0.30
CA PRO A 147 -23.33 -0.24 0.42
C PRO A 147 -24.12 -1.15 -0.52
N GLY A 148 -24.35 -2.39 -0.09
CA GLY A 148 -25.19 -3.35 -0.82
C GLY A 148 -24.66 -3.70 -2.21
N PHE A 149 -23.33 -3.67 -2.37
CA PHE A 149 -22.68 -4.07 -3.62
C PHE A 149 -22.90 -5.55 -3.89
N LEU A 150 -22.83 -6.39 -2.85
CA LEU A 150 -23.25 -7.80 -2.88
C LEU A 150 -24.61 -7.96 -2.19
N SER A 151 -25.45 -8.83 -2.71
CA SER A 151 -26.66 -9.31 -2.02
C SER A 151 -26.33 -10.39 -0.97
N ASP A 152 -27.24 -10.61 -0.04
CA ASP A 152 -27.07 -11.63 1.01
C ASP A 152 -26.91 -13.04 0.44
N ASP A 153 -27.62 -13.34 -0.65
CA ASP A 153 -27.48 -14.61 -1.36
C ASP A 153 -26.08 -14.79 -1.95
N GLU A 154 -25.54 -13.74 -2.59
CA GLU A 154 -24.18 -13.77 -3.13
C GLU A 154 -23.15 -13.99 -2.01
N CYS A 155 -23.30 -13.30 -0.88
CA CYS A 155 -22.41 -13.48 0.28
C CYS A 155 -22.47 -14.89 0.87
N ARG A 156 -23.68 -15.46 1.01
CA ARG A 156 -23.84 -16.86 1.43
C ARG A 156 -23.16 -17.83 0.48
N VAL A 157 -23.34 -17.65 -0.82
CA VAL A 157 -22.72 -18.50 -1.85
C VAL A 157 -21.19 -18.41 -1.77
N VAL A 158 -20.62 -17.20 -1.72
CA VAL A 158 -19.17 -17.01 -1.58
C VAL A 158 -18.63 -17.71 -0.33
N THR A 159 -19.33 -17.55 0.80
CA THR A 159 -18.95 -18.17 2.08
C THR A 159 -18.99 -19.70 2.01
N GLN A 160 -20.05 -20.27 1.45
CA GLN A 160 -20.20 -21.73 1.30
C GLN A 160 -19.15 -22.32 0.36
N LEU A 161 -18.88 -21.67 -0.77
CA LEU A 161 -17.84 -22.11 -1.71
C LEU A 161 -16.45 -22.09 -1.05
N ALA A 162 -16.16 -21.08 -0.23
CA ALA A 162 -14.92 -21.02 0.53
C ALA A 162 -14.81 -22.14 1.57
N GLN A 163 -15.89 -22.43 2.30
CA GLN A 163 -15.94 -23.54 3.27
C GLN A 163 -15.76 -24.90 2.60
N LEU A 164 -16.45 -25.14 1.47
CA LEU A 164 -16.35 -26.38 0.69
C LEU A 164 -14.95 -26.60 0.13
N LYS A 165 -14.27 -25.53 -0.33
CA LYS A 165 -12.89 -25.60 -0.80
C LYS A 165 -11.90 -25.90 0.33
N GLY A 166 -12.24 -25.53 1.55
CA GLY A 166 -11.36 -25.63 2.72
C GLY A 166 -10.52 -24.36 2.92
N LEU A 167 -10.43 -23.94 4.17
CA LEU A 167 -9.69 -22.77 4.62
C LEU A 167 -8.36 -23.21 5.26
N MET A 168 -7.27 -22.57 4.87
CA MET A 168 -5.93 -22.76 5.45
C MET A 168 -5.52 -21.56 6.30
N GLU A 169 -4.53 -21.73 7.16
CA GLU A 169 -3.97 -20.62 7.93
C GLU A 169 -3.39 -19.55 7.00
N SER A 170 -3.74 -18.28 7.24
CA SER A 170 -3.31 -17.17 6.39
C SER A 170 -1.85 -16.79 6.56
N GLN A 171 -1.25 -17.21 7.67
CA GLN A 171 0.17 -17.07 7.89
C GLN A 171 0.68 -18.39 8.43
N LEU A 172 1.58 -19.01 7.67
CA LEU A 172 2.37 -20.12 8.16
C LEU A 172 3.54 -19.54 8.93
N MET A 173 3.84 -20.09 10.11
CA MET A 173 5.09 -19.76 10.80
C MET A 173 6.26 -20.01 9.86
N VAL A 174 7.25 -19.11 9.86
CA VAL A 174 8.48 -19.25 9.07
C VAL A 174 9.01 -20.67 9.30
N GLN A 175 8.99 -21.50 8.26
CA GLN A 175 9.56 -22.83 8.33
C GLN A 175 11.09 -22.71 8.37
N GLU A 176 11.74 -23.65 9.06
CA GLU A 176 13.20 -23.78 9.06
C GLU A 176 13.72 -23.73 7.61
N GLY A 177 14.51 -22.69 7.27
CA GLY A 177 15.16 -22.59 5.97
C GLY A 177 14.78 -21.41 5.07
N GLN A 178 13.95 -20.45 5.50
CA GLN A 178 14.01 -19.12 4.87
C GLN A 178 15.34 -18.48 5.27
N GLU A 179 16.29 -18.50 4.34
CA GLU A 179 17.59 -17.85 4.49
C GLU A 179 17.35 -16.39 4.87
N GLU A 180 17.88 -15.99 6.03
CA GLU A 180 17.84 -14.61 6.47
C GLU A 180 18.43 -13.75 5.36
N LEU A 181 17.74 -12.68 4.98
CA LEU A 181 18.30 -11.69 4.04
C LEU A 181 19.67 -11.18 4.52
N ALA A 182 19.97 -11.23 5.83
CA ALA A 182 21.29 -10.94 6.38
C ALA A 182 22.38 -11.95 5.95
N LYS A 183 22.03 -13.24 5.79
CA LYS A 183 22.91 -14.28 5.23
C LYS A 183 23.04 -14.13 3.72
N GLU A 184 21.97 -13.76 3.02
CA GLU A 184 22.03 -13.46 1.57
C GLU A 184 22.87 -12.19 1.29
N LEU A 185 22.79 -11.18 2.16
CA LEU A 185 23.51 -9.91 2.06
C LEU A 185 24.88 -9.92 2.76
N ASN A 186 25.28 -11.02 3.42
CA ASN A 186 26.52 -11.17 4.18
C ASN A 186 26.81 -10.02 5.16
N LEU A 187 25.79 -9.49 5.84
CA LEU A 187 25.96 -8.38 6.78
C LEU A 187 26.58 -8.86 8.11
N SER A 188 27.58 -8.13 8.59
CA SER A 188 28.17 -8.35 9.91
C SER A 188 27.22 -7.90 11.04
N PRO A 189 27.37 -8.43 12.27
CA PRO A 189 26.58 -7.98 13.42
C PRO A 189 26.70 -6.47 13.68
N GLU A 190 27.84 -5.86 13.35
CA GLU A 190 28.10 -4.42 13.50
C GLU A 190 27.29 -3.60 12.49
N GLU A 191 27.21 -4.05 11.23
CA GLU A 191 26.39 -3.39 10.22
C GLU A 191 24.90 -3.51 10.55
N ILE A 192 24.46 -4.65 11.07
CA ILE A 192 23.08 -4.81 11.55
C ILE A 192 22.84 -3.85 12.73
N PHE A 193 23.73 -3.80 13.72
CA PHE A 193 23.61 -2.88 14.86
C PHE A 193 23.48 -1.43 14.40
N ASN A 194 24.36 -0.96 13.52
CA ASN A 194 24.33 0.40 12.99
C ASN A 194 23.07 0.71 12.16
N LEU A 195 22.45 -0.30 11.53
CA LEU A 195 21.18 -0.15 10.84
C LEU A 195 20.00 -0.05 11.80
N LEU A 196 20.11 -0.65 12.98
CA LEU A 196 19.10 -0.61 14.03
C LEU A 196 19.21 0.68 14.86
N ASP A 197 20.43 1.17 15.12
CA ASP A 197 20.76 2.35 15.93
C ASP A 197 20.45 3.64 15.16
N ILE A 198 19.23 4.17 15.34
CA ILE A 198 18.71 5.29 14.55
C ILE A 198 19.33 6.60 15.04
N ASN A 199 19.47 6.74 16.35
CA ASN A 199 20.00 7.95 16.96
C ASN A 199 21.54 7.95 17.05
N GLN A 200 22.19 6.82 16.69
CA GLN A 200 23.63 6.62 16.64
C GLN A 200 24.32 6.84 17.98
N ASP A 201 23.65 6.48 19.08
CA ASP A 201 24.19 6.62 20.43
C ASP A 201 24.96 5.38 20.92
N GLY A 202 25.05 4.33 20.09
CA GLY A 202 25.76 3.11 20.41
C GLY A 202 25.00 2.18 21.37
N GLN A 203 23.72 2.44 21.64
CA GLN A 203 22.88 1.66 22.54
C GLN A 203 21.49 1.42 21.93
N LEU A 204 21.20 0.20 21.52
CA LEU A 204 19.91 -0.10 20.92
C LEU A 204 18.79 -0.05 21.96
N GLN A 205 17.92 0.92 21.79
CA GLN A 205 16.67 1.00 22.53
C GLN A 205 15.64 0.02 21.99
N LEU A 206 14.72 -0.39 22.87
CA LEU A 206 13.58 -1.23 22.49
C LEU A 206 12.81 -0.65 21.30
N GLN A 207 12.63 0.68 21.28
CA GLN A 207 11.92 1.38 20.23
C GLN A 207 12.66 1.29 18.89
N GLU A 208 13.98 1.30 18.88
CA GLU A 208 14.80 1.23 17.66
C GLU A 208 14.71 -0.16 17.02
N ILE A 209 14.69 -1.21 17.84
CA ILE A 209 14.54 -2.59 17.37
C ILE A 209 13.11 -2.88 16.91
N LEU A 210 12.11 -2.40 17.66
CA LEU A 210 10.71 -2.43 17.20
C LEU A 210 10.52 -1.63 15.91
N THR A 211 11.37 -0.63 15.69
CA THR A 211 11.38 0.11 14.44
C THR A 211 11.91 -0.80 13.35
N HIS A 212 13.13 -1.30 13.40
CA HIS A 212 13.70 -2.04 12.27
C HIS A 212 13.32 -3.52 12.14
N SER A 213 12.64 -4.11 13.13
CA SER A 213 12.10 -5.47 13.02
C SER A 213 11.09 -5.53 11.89
N ARG A 214 11.48 -6.22 10.81
CA ARG A 214 10.59 -6.44 9.69
C ARG A 214 9.51 -7.42 10.14
N VAL A 215 8.26 -7.06 9.85
CA VAL A 215 7.06 -7.91 9.86
C VAL A 215 7.23 -9.22 9.04
N ARG A 216 8.35 -9.37 8.31
CA ARG A 216 8.66 -10.52 7.46
C ARG A 216 8.73 -11.85 8.21
N ASP A 217 9.08 -11.86 9.49
CA ASP A 217 9.11 -13.10 10.28
C ASP A 217 7.71 -13.54 10.73
N GLY A 218 6.69 -12.76 10.37
CA GLY A 218 5.29 -13.05 10.66
C GLY A 218 4.91 -12.84 12.13
N ILE A 219 5.83 -12.35 12.96
CA ILE A 219 5.58 -12.11 14.38
C ILE A 219 5.50 -10.60 14.61
N TRP A 220 4.44 -10.18 15.31
CA TRP A 220 4.28 -8.80 15.73
C TRP A 220 5.01 -8.60 17.06
N LEU A 221 6.12 -7.86 17.02
CA LEU A 221 6.86 -7.51 18.23
C LEU A 221 6.16 -6.35 18.96
N THR A 222 5.92 -6.55 20.25
CA THR A 222 5.50 -5.49 21.18
C THR A 222 6.62 -5.23 22.17
N PRO A 223 6.65 -4.07 22.86
CA PRO A 223 7.61 -3.80 23.92
C PRO A 223 7.67 -4.93 24.97
N GLU A 224 6.52 -5.47 25.35
CA GLU A 224 6.40 -6.53 26.36
C GLU A 224 6.99 -7.85 25.85
N ASN A 225 6.62 -8.26 24.63
CA ASN A 225 7.15 -9.47 24.02
C ASN A 225 8.66 -9.37 23.81
N LEU A 226 9.16 -8.21 23.39
CA LEU A 226 10.58 -8.00 23.13
C LEU A 226 11.40 -8.03 24.43
N ARG A 227 10.90 -7.44 25.53
CA ARG A 227 11.50 -7.58 26.86
C ARG A 227 11.55 -9.03 27.33
N GLU A 228 10.50 -9.80 27.07
CA GLU A 228 10.49 -11.22 27.41
C GLU A 228 11.52 -12.01 26.60
N ILE A 229 11.69 -11.69 25.31
CA ILE A 229 12.74 -12.28 24.49
C ILE A 229 14.12 -11.92 25.04
N TYR A 230 14.34 -10.68 25.45
CA TYR A 230 15.60 -10.23 26.04
C TYR A 230 15.93 -10.99 27.32
N ALA A 231 14.95 -11.09 28.23
CA ALA A 231 15.10 -11.84 29.46
C ALA A 231 15.37 -13.33 29.21
N GLY A 232 14.66 -13.93 28.24
CA GLY A 232 14.83 -15.33 27.85
C GLY A 232 16.19 -15.62 27.21
N LEU A 233 16.70 -14.71 26.39
CA LEU A 233 18.01 -14.79 25.77
C LEU A 233 19.15 -14.33 26.69
N LYS A 234 18.83 -13.67 27.82
CA LYS A 234 19.79 -12.94 28.66
C LYS A 234 20.64 -11.98 27.82
N ALA A 235 19.94 -11.25 26.93
CA ALA A 235 20.54 -10.37 25.95
C ALA A 235 21.20 -9.15 26.61
N ASP A 236 20.47 -8.52 27.53
CA ASP A 236 20.93 -7.42 28.37
C ASP A 236 21.62 -8.00 29.62
N LYS A 237 22.95 -7.85 29.70
CA LYS A 237 23.77 -8.44 30.76
C LYS A 237 24.00 -7.49 31.93
N ASP A 238 24.03 -6.20 31.65
CA ASP A 238 24.21 -5.16 32.66
C ASP A 238 22.87 -4.65 33.25
N ASP A 239 21.74 -5.16 32.74
CA ASP A 239 20.36 -4.92 33.19
C ASP A 239 19.98 -3.43 33.13
N ASN A 240 20.55 -2.72 32.15
CA ASN A 240 20.31 -1.29 31.97
C ASN A 240 19.07 -0.99 31.09
N GLY A 241 18.44 -2.03 30.54
CA GLY A 241 17.25 -1.96 29.67
C GLY A 241 17.54 -1.62 28.21
N LEU A 242 18.82 -1.54 27.84
CA LEU A 242 19.36 -1.20 26.53
C LEU A 242 20.26 -2.34 26.04
N LEU A 243 20.52 -2.40 24.74
CA LEU A 243 21.40 -3.41 24.19
C LEU A 243 22.62 -2.75 23.55
N SER A 244 23.76 -2.86 24.21
CA SER A 244 25.04 -2.36 23.69
C SER A 244 25.54 -3.21 22.51
N LEU A 245 26.48 -2.67 21.73
CA LEU A 245 27.11 -3.41 20.62
C LEU A 245 27.80 -4.70 21.12
N GLU A 246 28.40 -4.67 22.30
CA GLU A 246 29.08 -5.83 22.88
C GLU A 246 28.10 -6.95 23.24
N GLU A 247 26.94 -6.59 23.80
CA GLU A 247 25.86 -7.53 24.10
C GLU A 247 25.20 -8.06 22.83
N PHE A 248 24.97 -7.18 21.84
CA PHE A 248 24.42 -7.57 20.55
C PHE A 248 25.30 -8.59 19.82
N ARG A 249 26.63 -8.42 19.85
CA ARG A 249 27.59 -9.37 19.24
C ARG A 249 27.55 -10.77 19.86
N LEU A 250 27.12 -10.89 21.11
CA LEU A 250 27.02 -12.18 21.80
C LEU A 250 25.75 -12.95 21.42
N LEU A 251 24.76 -12.26 20.84
CA LEU A 251 23.59 -12.89 20.27
C LEU A 251 23.96 -13.42 18.89
N SER A 252 23.63 -14.69 18.63
CA SER A 252 23.70 -15.18 17.25
C SER A 252 22.61 -14.50 16.42
N ASN A 253 22.84 -14.31 15.12
CA ASN A 253 21.88 -13.65 14.21
C ASN A 253 20.48 -14.30 14.28
N ASP A 254 20.42 -15.62 14.49
CA ASP A 254 19.20 -16.42 14.59
C ASP A 254 18.68 -16.61 16.04
N ALA A 255 19.30 -15.99 17.06
CA ALA A 255 18.95 -16.22 18.47
C ALA A 255 17.50 -15.87 18.77
N PHE A 256 17.01 -14.75 18.23
CA PHE A 256 15.62 -14.31 18.34
C PHE A 256 14.66 -15.34 17.73
N GLN A 257 14.95 -15.78 16.50
CA GLN A 257 14.10 -16.75 15.81
C GLN A 257 14.09 -18.11 16.50
N ARG A 258 15.24 -18.60 16.97
CA ARG A 258 15.33 -19.85 17.75
C ARG A 258 14.53 -19.77 19.05
N PHE A 259 14.60 -18.64 19.76
CA PHE A 259 13.82 -18.44 20.98
C PHE A 259 12.31 -18.47 20.70
N LEU A 260 11.87 -17.81 19.64
CA LEU A 260 10.46 -17.78 19.24
C LEU A 260 9.95 -19.18 18.84
N LEU A 261 10.76 -19.96 18.13
CA LEU A 261 10.45 -21.35 17.78
C LEU A 261 10.36 -22.26 19.02
N GLN A 262 11.32 -22.15 19.95
CA GLN A 262 11.34 -22.95 21.17
C GLN A 262 10.17 -22.64 22.11
N ARG A 263 9.83 -21.36 22.23
CA ARG A 263 8.73 -20.90 23.10
C ARG A 263 7.36 -21.32 22.57
N GLY A 264 7.22 -21.43 21.25
CA GLY A 264 5.92 -21.54 20.58
C GLY A 264 5.21 -20.19 20.55
N VAL A 265 4.82 -19.74 19.36
CA VAL A 265 4.18 -18.43 19.18
C VAL A 265 2.66 -18.56 19.30
N LYS A 266 2.06 -17.71 20.14
CA LYS A 266 0.59 -17.65 20.27
C LYS A 266 0.01 -17.03 19.00
N ARG A 267 -1.18 -17.48 18.59
CA ARG A 267 -1.89 -16.92 17.41
C ARG A 267 -2.10 -15.40 17.49
N SER A 268 -2.31 -14.87 18.69
CA SER A 268 -2.45 -13.44 18.96
C SER A 268 -1.16 -12.62 18.74
N GLN A 269 0.01 -13.27 18.66
CA GLN A 269 1.29 -12.62 18.40
C GLN A 269 1.66 -12.63 16.91
N LEU A 270 0.86 -13.28 16.06
CA LEU A 270 1.09 -13.28 14.61
C LEU A 270 0.73 -11.91 14.02
N VAL A 271 1.39 -11.55 12.93
CA VAL A 271 1.05 -10.35 12.15
C VAL A 271 -0.38 -10.46 11.61
N ARG A 272 -0.70 -11.66 11.10
CA ARG A 272 -2.01 -12.03 10.57
C ARG A 272 -2.52 -13.28 11.25
N ASN A 273 -3.60 -13.15 12.02
CA ASN A 273 -4.32 -14.25 12.65
C ASN A 273 -5.68 -14.43 11.96
N SER A 274 -5.68 -15.16 10.85
CA SER A 274 -6.88 -15.48 10.09
C SER A 274 -6.71 -16.78 9.32
N ARG A 275 -7.82 -17.30 8.79
CA ARG A 275 -7.80 -18.37 7.80
C ARG A 275 -8.30 -17.84 6.47
N HIS A 276 -7.81 -18.38 5.36
CA HIS A 276 -8.25 -17.96 4.04
C HIS A 276 -8.27 -19.10 3.03
N THR A 277 -8.92 -18.84 1.90
CA THR A 277 -8.87 -19.65 0.70
C THR A 277 -9.04 -18.76 -0.52
N TRP A 278 -8.86 -19.32 -1.71
CA TRP A 278 -8.90 -18.59 -2.98
C TRP A 278 -9.99 -19.15 -3.88
N LEU A 279 -10.87 -18.33 -4.41
CA LEU A 279 -11.94 -18.74 -5.33
C LEU A 279 -11.64 -18.23 -6.74
N TYR A 280 -11.59 -19.16 -7.70
CA TYR A 280 -11.42 -18.81 -9.11
C TYR A 280 -12.70 -18.17 -9.66
N GLN A 281 -12.58 -17.10 -10.45
CA GLN A 281 -13.70 -16.31 -10.98
C GLN A 281 -13.78 -16.32 -12.51
N GLY A 282 -12.97 -17.13 -13.20
CA GLY A 282 -12.98 -17.21 -14.66
C GLY A 282 -13.97 -18.25 -15.21
N LYS A 283 -13.73 -18.70 -16.45
CA LYS A 283 -14.61 -19.65 -17.14
C LYS A 283 -14.73 -20.97 -16.36
N GLY A 284 -15.97 -21.41 -16.14
CA GLY A 284 -16.26 -22.63 -15.37
C GLY A 284 -16.39 -22.43 -13.86
N ALA A 285 -16.18 -21.22 -13.35
CA ALA A 285 -16.51 -20.87 -11.97
C ALA A 285 -18.02 -20.76 -11.74
N HIS A 286 -18.45 -20.75 -10.48
CA HIS A 286 -19.84 -20.48 -10.12
C HIS A 286 -20.31 -19.12 -10.68
N ARG A 287 -21.55 -19.04 -11.17
CA ARG A 287 -22.11 -17.83 -11.82
C ARG A 287 -21.95 -16.56 -10.98
N VAL A 288 -22.26 -16.64 -9.69
CA VAL A 288 -22.08 -15.52 -8.73
C VAL A 288 -20.64 -14.98 -8.74
N LEU A 289 -19.63 -15.84 -8.78
CA LEU A 289 -18.23 -15.41 -8.77
C LEU A 289 -17.84 -14.66 -10.04
N GLN A 290 -18.40 -15.08 -11.19
CA GLN A 290 -18.22 -14.40 -12.47
C GLN A 290 -18.94 -13.04 -12.47
N GLU A 291 -20.18 -12.98 -12.00
CA GLU A 291 -20.97 -11.74 -11.91
C GLU A 291 -20.32 -10.70 -10.98
N ILE A 292 -19.75 -11.15 -9.85
CA ILE A 292 -18.97 -10.29 -8.95
C ILE A 292 -17.77 -9.69 -9.68
N LYS A 293 -17.00 -10.52 -10.41
CA LYS A 293 -15.85 -10.05 -11.18
C LYS A 293 -16.25 -9.02 -12.23
N GLU A 294 -17.31 -9.27 -12.98
CA GLU A 294 -17.82 -8.30 -13.95
C GLU A 294 -18.28 -6.98 -13.29
N ARG A 295 -18.91 -7.06 -12.13
CA ARG A 295 -19.34 -5.89 -11.35
C ARG A 295 -18.13 -5.07 -10.90
N VAL A 296 -17.06 -5.73 -10.45
CA VAL A 296 -15.77 -5.09 -10.14
C VAL A 296 -15.16 -4.44 -11.37
N THR A 297 -15.15 -5.11 -12.53
CA THR A 297 -14.62 -4.51 -13.76
C THR A 297 -15.41 -3.27 -14.19
N ARG A 298 -16.74 -3.29 -14.08
CA ARG A 298 -17.59 -2.12 -14.36
C ARG A 298 -17.34 -0.97 -13.38
N LEU A 299 -17.10 -1.29 -12.10
CA LEU A 299 -16.80 -0.29 -11.07
C LEU A 299 -15.46 0.39 -11.34
N THR A 300 -14.38 -0.39 -11.45
CA THR A 300 -13.02 0.14 -11.52
C THR A 300 -12.68 0.71 -12.90
N ARG A 301 -13.41 0.28 -13.95
CA ARG A 301 -13.12 0.62 -15.35
C ARG A 301 -11.68 0.29 -15.76
N VAL A 302 -11.09 -0.67 -15.07
CA VAL A 302 -9.82 -1.28 -15.47
C VAL A 302 -10.10 -2.23 -16.64
N PRO A 303 -9.23 -2.29 -17.67
CA PRO A 303 -9.42 -3.23 -18.77
C PRO A 303 -9.67 -4.66 -18.30
N HIS A 304 -10.67 -5.32 -18.87
CA HIS A 304 -11.06 -6.70 -18.52
C HIS A 304 -9.85 -7.66 -18.52
N THR A 305 -8.92 -7.49 -19.46
CA THR A 305 -7.69 -8.29 -19.55
C THR A 305 -6.81 -8.20 -18.31
N LEU A 306 -6.70 -7.01 -17.69
CA LEU A 306 -5.92 -6.83 -16.46
C LEU A 306 -6.65 -7.43 -15.25
N VAL A 307 -7.97 -7.28 -15.18
CA VAL A 307 -8.79 -7.93 -14.14
C VAL A 307 -8.76 -9.45 -14.28
N ASP A 308 -8.67 -9.98 -15.50
CA ASP A 308 -8.56 -11.41 -15.78
C ASP A 308 -7.21 -12.01 -15.36
N LEU A 309 -6.14 -11.23 -15.43
CA LEU A 309 -4.78 -11.61 -15.05
C LEU A 309 -4.47 -11.32 -13.56
N SER A 310 -5.42 -10.75 -12.82
CA SER A 310 -5.27 -10.46 -11.40
C SER A 310 -5.38 -11.72 -10.52
N GLU A 311 -5.03 -11.58 -9.24
CA GLU A 311 -5.18 -12.65 -8.24
C GLU A 311 -6.65 -13.13 -8.15
N PRO A 312 -6.89 -14.43 -7.86
CA PRO A 312 -8.24 -14.92 -7.61
C PRO A 312 -8.86 -14.27 -6.36
N LEU A 313 -10.18 -14.42 -6.18
CA LEU A 313 -10.87 -13.85 -5.02
C LEU A 313 -10.37 -14.50 -3.72
N GLN A 314 -9.72 -13.74 -2.85
CA GLN A 314 -9.35 -14.20 -1.51
C GLN A 314 -10.57 -14.10 -0.58
N VAL A 315 -10.97 -15.21 0.03
CA VAL A 315 -11.99 -15.24 1.08
C VAL A 315 -11.30 -15.49 2.41
N VAL A 316 -11.48 -14.57 3.36
CA VAL A 316 -10.81 -14.57 4.66
C VAL A 316 -11.83 -14.74 5.78
N ARG A 317 -11.52 -15.61 6.75
CA ARG A 317 -12.29 -15.81 7.97
C ARG A 317 -11.43 -15.42 9.17
N TYR A 318 -11.87 -14.40 9.89
CA TYR A 318 -11.38 -14.08 11.22
C TYR A 318 -12.25 -14.80 12.25
N GLU A 319 -11.63 -15.57 13.13
CA GLU A 319 -12.29 -16.10 14.32
C GLU A 319 -12.31 -15.01 15.40
N GLU A 320 -13.02 -15.25 16.52
CA GLU A 320 -12.97 -14.35 17.67
C GLU A 320 -11.51 -14.16 18.14
N GLY A 321 -11.09 -12.91 18.31
CA GLY A 321 -9.69 -12.57 18.61
C GLY A 321 -8.73 -12.65 17.40
N GLY A 322 -9.24 -12.95 16.21
CA GLY A 322 -8.51 -12.84 14.95
C GLY A 322 -8.25 -11.38 14.59
N HIS A 323 -7.09 -11.11 13.97
CA HIS A 323 -6.67 -9.76 13.62
C HIS A 323 -5.73 -9.77 12.43
N TYR A 324 -5.53 -8.60 11.83
CA TYR A 324 -4.46 -8.36 10.89
C TYR A 324 -3.89 -6.98 11.14
N HIS A 325 -2.63 -6.92 11.56
CA HIS A 325 -1.97 -5.63 11.77
C HIS A 325 -1.88 -4.84 10.46
N ALA A 326 -1.98 -3.52 10.60
CA ALA A 326 -2.08 -2.64 9.44
C ALA A 326 -0.82 -2.70 8.58
N HIS A 327 -1.05 -2.72 7.27
CA HIS A 327 -0.03 -2.96 6.25
C HIS A 327 -0.45 -2.36 4.92
N HIS A 328 0.51 -2.26 4.00
CA HIS A 328 0.23 -1.99 2.60
C HIS A 328 0.07 -3.29 1.83
N ASP A 329 -0.88 -3.32 0.90
CA ASP A 329 -1.13 -4.48 0.03
C ASP A 329 -0.08 -4.64 -1.08
N SER A 330 0.69 -3.59 -1.36
CA SER A 330 1.79 -3.56 -2.33
C SER A 330 3.11 -3.22 -1.65
N GLY A 331 4.20 -3.82 -2.13
CA GLY A 331 5.55 -3.48 -1.69
C GLY A 331 6.10 -2.22 -2.35
N PRO A 332 7.29 -1.76 -1.93
CA PRO A 332 7.93 -0.59 -2.51
C PRO A 332 8.33 -0.83 -3.96
N VAL A 333 8.26 0.23 -4.77
CA VAL A 333 8.60 0.18 -6.19
C VAL A 333 10.00 0.79 -6.39
N TYR A 334 10.93 -0.07 -6.74
CA TYR A 334 12.28 0.25 -7.19
C TYR A 334 12.45 -0.18 -8.66
N PRO A 335 13.43 0.36 -9.41
CA PRO A 335 13.68 -0.03 -10.81
C PRO A 335 13.83 -1.54 -11.04
N GLU A 336 14.35 -2.25 -10.05
CA GLU A 336 14.58 -3.71 -10.03
C GLU A 336 13.40 -4.53 -9.50
N THR A 337 12.31 -3.87 -9.08
CA THR A 337 11.15 -4.55 -8.49
C THR A 337 10.43 -5.43 -9.50
N ALA A 338 10.18 -6.69 -9.11
CA ALA A 338 9.45 -7.65 -9.93
C ALA A 338 8.08 -7.95 -9.31
N CYS A 339 7.02 -7.90 -10.12
CA CYS A 339 5.68 -8.21 -9.68
C CYS A 339 5.40 -9.71 -9.79
N SER A 340 4.98 -10.34 -8.69
CA SER A 340 4.72 -11.80 -8.67
C SER A 340 3.75 -12.28 -9.75
N HIS A 341 2.72 -11.49 -10.07
CA HIS A 341 1.68 -11.87 -11.02
C HIS A 341 2.09 -11.75 -12.50
N THR A 342 3.15 -11.00 -12.83
CA THR A 342 3.64 -10.82 -14.22
C THR A 342 4.78 -11.78 -14.57
N ARG A 343 5.10 -12.69 -13.66
CA ARG A 343 6.21 -13.62 -13.81
C ARG A 343 5.94 -14.64 -14.91
N LEU A 344 6.86 -14.71 -15.87
CA LEU A 344 6.98 -15.88 -16.75
C LEU A 344 7.52 -17.03 -15.91
N ALA A 345 6.87 -18.19 -15.95
CA ALA A 345 7.09 -19.34 -15.06
C ALA A 345 8.53 -19.92 -15.04
N ALA A 346 9.49 -19.35 -15.77
CA ALA A 346 10.83 -19.88 -15.99
C ALA A 346 11.98 -19.18 -15.21
N ASN A 347 11.78 -18.02 -14.57
CA ASN A 347 12.86 -17.39 -13.78
C ASN A 347 12.90 -17.95 -12.36
N THR A 348 14.03 -17.93 -11.64
CA THR A 348 14.10 -18.23 -10.20
C THR A 348 13.53 -17.08 -9.37
N SER A 349 13.20 -17.29 -8.10
CA SER A 349 12.75 -16.22 -7.19
C SER A 349 13.76 -15.06 -7.18
N THR A 350 13.31 -13.83 -7.43
CA THR A 350 14.18 -12.65 -7.34
C THR A 350 14.08 -12.05 -5.94
N PRO A 351 15.17 -11.58 -5.32
CA PRO A 351 15.14 -10.95 -4.00
C PRO A 351 14.20 -9.72 -3.90
N PHE A 352 13.92 -9.09 -5.03
CA PHE A 352 13.06 -7.89 -5.17
C PHE A 352 11.64 -8.20 -5.65
N GLU A 353 11.19 -9.45 -5.48
CA GLU A 353 9.81 -9.83 -5.79
C GLU A 353 8.81 -9.28 -4.76
N THR A 354 7.70 -8.73 -5.24
CA THR A 354 6.62 -8.21 -4.38
C THR A 354 5.23 -8.35 -5.03
N SER A 355 4.20 -8.30 -4.19
CA SER A 355 2.84 -8.01 -4.64
C SER A 355 2.77 -6.60 -5.22
N CYS A 356 2.18 -6.49 -6.42
CA CYS A 356 1.92 -5.25 -7.12
C CYS A 356 0.42 -5.16 -7.40
N ARG A 357 -0.33 -4.65 -6.43
CA ARG A 357 -1.78 -4.46 -6.53
C ARG A 357 -2.04 -2.99 -6.78
N TYR A 358 -2.75 -2.67 -7.85
CA TYR A 358 -3.14 -1.29 -8.17
C TYR A 358 -4.34 -0.83 -7.33
N ILE A 359 -5.32 -1.71 -7.17
CA ILE A 359 -6.56 -1.48 -6.44
C ILE A 359 -6.85 -2.70 -5.56
N THR A 360 -7.29 -2.47 -4.32
CA THR A 360 -7.87 -3.49 -3.45
C THR A 360 -9.38 -3.26 -3.37
N VAL A 361 -10.16 -4.30 -3.70
CA VAL A 361 -11.62 -4.30 -3.51
C VAL A 361 -11.95 -5.28 -2.38
N LEU A 362 -12.43 -4.76 -1.26
CA LEU A 362 -12.79 -5.54 -0.07
C LEU A 362 -14.31 -5.68 0.04
N PHE A 363 -14.77 -6.91 0.28
CA PHE A 363 -16.18 -7.22 0.54
C PHE A 363 -16.33 -7.70 1.98
N TYR A 364 -17.24 -7.09 2.75
CA TYR A 364 -17.74 -7.74 3.95
C TYR A 364 -18.81 -8.76 3.57
N LEU A 365 -18.69 -10.00 4.07
CA LEU A 365 -19.60 -11.11 3.75
C LEU A 365 -20.63 -11.38 4.85
N ASN A 366 -20.43 -10.79 6.03
CA ASN A 366 -21.34 -10.87 7.17
C ASN A 366 -21.17 -9.63 8.07
N SER A 367 -22.18 -9.37 8.89
CA SER A 367 -22.08 -8.42 10.00
C SER A 367 -21.45 -9.09 11.21
N VAL A 368 -20.82 -8.29 12.08
CA VAL A 368 -20.25 -8.75 13.35
C VAL A 368 -20.83 -7.94 14.51
N ASP A 369 -20.95 -8.57 15.68
CA ASP A 369 -21.59 -7.96 16.84
C ASP A 369 -20.71 -6.90 17.53
N GLY A 370 -19.38 -6.99 17.36
CA GLY A 370 -18.43 -6.02 17.91
C GLY A 370 -17.02 -6.16 17.33
N GLY A 371 -16.34 -5.03 17.13
CA GLY A 371 -15.01 -4.94 16.52
C GLY A 371 -15.01 -5.32 15.03
N GLY A 372 -13.88 -5.83 14.53
CA GLY A 372 -13.75 -6.32 13.16
C GLY A 372 -13.76 -5.23 12.08
N GLU A 373 -13.65 -3.96 12.46
CA GLU A 373 -13.47 -2.84 11.54
C GLU A 373 -12.19 -2.95 10.70
N THR A 374 -12.24 -2.39 9.50
CA THR A 374 -11.02 -2.07 8.73
C THR A 374 -10.64 -0.63 9.05
N ALA A 375 -9.51 -0.47 9.74
CA ALA A 375 -8.98 0.83 10.14
C ALA A 375 -7.92 1.34 9.17
N PHE A 376 -7.96 2.63 8.84
CA PHE A 376 -6.97 3.36 8.03
C PHE A 376 -6.32 4.44 8.89
N PRO A 377 -5.23 4.12 9.62
CA PRO A 377 -4.78 4.96 10.73
C PRO A 377 -4.19 6.32 10.34
N VAL A 378 -3.82 6.48 9.07
CA VAL A 378 -3.24 7.71 8.53
C VAL A 378 -4.08 8.32 7.41
N ALA A 379 -5.36 7.92 7.30
CA ALA A 379 -6.27 8.50 6.32
C ALA A 379 -6.39 10.02 6.48
N ASP A 380 -6.22 10.75 5.38
CA ASP A 380 -6.21 12.21 5.25
C ASP A 380 -5.27 12.96 6.21
N ASN A 381 -4.28 12.26 6.77
CA ASN A 381 -3.31 12.86 7.69
C ASN A 381 -2.33 13.77 6.91
N ARG A 382 -2.30 15.05 7.27
CA ARG A 382 -1.51 16.09 6.56
C ARG A 382 -0.01 15.94 6.73
N THR A 383 0.44 15.39 7.86
CA THR A 383 1.86 15.22 8.18
C THR A 383 2.39 13.86 7.77
N TYR A 384 1.53 12.98 7.25
CA TYR A 384 1.94 11.69 6.72
C TYR A 384 2.52 11.88 5.32
N ASP A 385 3.81 11.60 5.18
CA ASP A 385 4.51 11.57 3.90
C ASP A 385 4.87 10.11 3.56
N GLU A 386 4.59 9.69 2.33
CA GLU A 386 4.87 8.33 1.83
C GLU A 386 6.36 7.98 1.90
N VAL A 387 7.24 8.97 1.91
CA VAL A 387 8.69 8.79 2.08
C VAL A 387 9.03 8.20 3.46
N VAL A 388 8.11 8.32 4.43
CA VAL A 388 8.21 7.78 5.80
C VAL A 388 7.48 6.42 5.90
N ARG A 389 7.42 5.67 4.79
CA ARG A 389 6.81 4.32 4.64
C ARG A 389 7.21 3.35 5.75
N THR A 390 8.43 3.45 6.24
CA THR A 390 8.98 2.58 7.28
C THR A 390 8.50 2.98 8.67
N TYR A 391 8.44 4.26 9.03
CA TYR A 391 8.22 4.68 10.43
C TYR A 391 6.79 4.44 10.93
N VAL A 392 5.80 4.52 10.05
CA VAL A 392 4.39 4.61 10.44
C VAL A 392 3.71 3.26 10.62
N GLN A 393 4.23 2.19 10.01
CA GLN A 393 3.72 0.84 10.27
C GLN A 393 3.86 0.41 11.75
N ARG A 394 4.61 1.19 12.55
CA ARG A 394 5.16 0.83 13.87
C ARG A 394 4.45 1.51 15.07
N VAL A 395 3.44 2.36 14.85
CA VAL A 395 2.69 3.07 15.93
C VAL A 395 1.17 3.07 15.72
N LEU A 396 0.68 2.34 14.71
CA LEU A 396 -0.72 2.38 14.25
C LEU A 396 -1.79 2.14 15.34
N PRO A 397 -1.58 1.30 16.38
CA PRO A 397 -2.57 1.15 17.43
C PRO A 397 -2.91 2.46 18.18
N LYS A 398 -1.93 3.37 18.36
CA LYS A 398 -2.16 4.67 19.01
C LYS A 398 -2.93 5.66 18.14
N TYR A 399 -3.01 5.43 16.83
CA TYR A 399 -3.71 6.30 15.88
C TYR A 399 -5.10 5.78 15.48
N CYS A 400 -5.47 4.58 15.93
CA CYS A 400 -6.79 4.01 15.64
C CYS A 400 -7.95 4.85 16.20
N GLU A 401 -7.78 5.60 17.29
CA GLU A 401 -8.88 6.43 17.84
C GLU A 401 -9.28 7.62 16.92
N HIS A 402 -8.39 8.05 16.04
CA HIS A 402 -8.62 9.16 15.10
C HIS A 402 -8.59 8.70 13.63
N SER A 403 -8.68 7.39 13.39
CA SER A 403 -8.59 6.83 12.05
C SER A 403 -9.92 6.78 11.33
N VAL A 404 -9.87 6.71 9.99
CA VAL A 404 -11.04 6.33 9.21
C VAL A 404 -11.30 4.84 9.44
N HIS A 405 -12.48 4.52 9.94
CA HIS A 405 -12.94 3.15 10.18
C HIS A 405 -14.06 2.80 9.23
N VAL A 406 -13.97 1.60 8.65
CA VAL A 406 -15.07 1.01 7.89
C VAL A 406 -15.56 -0.19 8.68
N PHE A 407 -16.78 -0.11 9.18
CA PHE A 407 -17.35 -1.17 10.01
C PHE A 407 -18.11 -2.20 9.17
N PRO A 408 -18.03 -3.49 9.53
CA PRO A 408 -18.94 -4.52 9.02
C PRO A 408 -20.34 -4.42 9.68
N THR A 409 -21.08 -3.33 9.43
CA THR A 409 -22.42 -3.12 10.00
C THR A 409 -23.55 -3.60 9.08
N SER A 410 -24.45 -4.42 9.65
CA SER A 410 -25.81 -4.82 9.17
C SER A 410 -26.08 -4.96 7.66
N VAL A 411 -26.34 -6.20 7.17
CA VAL A 411 -27.03 -6.69 5.92
C VAL A 411 -26.66 -6.07 4.56
N LEU A 412 -26.10 -4.88 4.51
CA LEU A 412 -25.62 -4.21 3.31
C LEU A 412 -24.12 -4.41 3.28
N ASN A 413 -23.71 -5.40 2.50
CA ASN A 413 -22.30 -5.69 2.26
C ASN A 413 -21.64 -4.43 1.70
N HIS A 414 -20.79 -3.79 2.51
CA HIS A 414 -20.02 -2.62 2.09
C HIS A 414 -18.87 -3.11 1.23
N VAL A 415 -18.75 -2.54 0.03
CA VAL A 415 -17.51 -2.62 -0.73
C VAL A 415 -16.66 -1.42 -0.43
N PHE A 416 -15.41 -1.70 -0.09
CA PHE A 416 -14.39 -0.71 0.04
C PHE A 416 -13.39 -0.83 -1.11
N VAL A 417 -13.08 0.29 -1.76
CA VAL A 417 -12.02 0.36 -2.78
C VAL A 417 -10.88 1.20 -2.24
N SER A 418 -9.72 0.58 -2.04
CA SER A 418 -8.45 1.27 -1.79
C SER A 418 -7.64 1.33 -3.06
N GLU A 419 -7.03 2.47 -3.32
CA GLU A 419 -5.85 2.50 -4.18
C GLU A 419 -4.63 2.17 -3.33
N SER A 420 -3.83 1.22 -3.83
CA SER A 420 -2.55 0.84 -3.24
C SER A 420 -1.48 1.65 -3.98
N MET A 421 -0.75 2.49 -3.24
CA MET A 421 0.27 3.42 -3.77
C MET A 421 1.64 2.77 -3.91
#